data_AF-A0A9D4RCA5-F1
#
_entry.id   AF-A0A9D4RCA5-F1
#
_cell.length_a   1.000
_cell.length_b   1.000
_cell.length_c   1.000
_cell.angle_alpha   90.00
_cell.angle_beta   90.00
_cell.angle_gamma   90.00
#
_symmetry.space_group_name_H-M   'P 1'
#
loop_
_entity.id
_entity.type
_entity.pdbx_description
1 polymer ?
#
loop_
_entity_poly.entity_id
_entity_poly.type
_entity_poly.pdbx_seq_one_letter_code
_entity_poly.pdbx_strand_id
1 'polypeptide(L)'
;MAATTNIFTHKETNNWFKAWIALNVMKEGLTNFVVSELKNVHSAIGISCGQCSIANLMPCPTRCLCKKRKPYTCTFHTSQLPKSCQTCDKVKQNITSLHRYNCPSWRNSKAERWVTDPWEIGKCYLPPDGYSDVSSVQESDFNGVISILLNCKHFQTCLSPTFLTPPPPDKQCPLEKIRQIGRDVRHTADCKVTDADLQDYFKTLATLLADPICLLHDTAAIDAHRKLSDLQNDQLTLTGLGELLKEANQTLTHAKEVRERLSKEAAKTLTEGLKTLEATIQVGVLRIQSETMDSIVRIKQAANEKGQDDYERGVAGTMKKCYPKGYSYSKVKKLQMWCKKMTEGYRDVEVLDMDRSWKSGLVFCAIIHRFRPDLM
;
A
#
# COMPACT_ATOMS: atom_id res chain seq x y z
N MET A 1 -35.11 -12.08 -23.16
CA MET A 1 -34.28 -13.27 -22.91
C MET A 1 -32.84 -12.93 -23.30
N ALA A 2 -32.07 -12.33 -22.40
CA ALA A 2 -30.64 -12.13 -22.57
C ALA A 2 -29.93 -13.30 -21.92
N ALA A 3 -29.14 -14.05 -22.69
CA ALA A 3 -28.38 -15.19 -22.22
C ALA A 3 -27.30 -14.70 -21.23
N THR A 4 -27.55 -14.87 -19.94
CA THR A 4 -26.50 -14.94 -18.92
C THR A 4 -25.65 -16.17 -19.22
N THR A 5 -24.59 -15.99 -20.02
CA THR A 5 -23.59 -17.02 -20.28
C THR A 5 -22.98 -17.38 -18.92
N ASN A 6 -23.36 -18.54 -18.42
CA ASN A 6 -23.04 -19.02 -17.09
C ASN A 6 -21.52 -19.26 -16.99
N ILE A 7 -20.79 -18.30 -16.40
CA ILE A 7 -19.32 -18.34 -16.25
C ILE A 7 -18.86 -19.61 -15.51
N PHE A 8 -19.77 -20.29 -14.79
CA PHE A 8 -19.53 -21.52 -14.05
C PHE A 8 -19.65 -22.83 -14.86
N THR A 9 -19.96 -22.78 -16.16
CA THR A 9 -20.02 -24.01 -16.99
C THR A 9 -18.68 -24.42 -17.59
N HIS A 10 -17.65 -23.56 -17.54
CA HIS A 10 -16.35 -23.86 -18.12
C HIS A 10 -15.41 -24.50 -17.08
N LYS A 11 -15.03 -25.76 -17.30
CA LYS A 11 -14.19 -26.56 -16.38
C LYS A 11 -12.93 -25.82 -15.91
N GLU A 12 -12.23 -25.16 -16.83
CA GLU A 12 -11.01 -24.41 -16.54
C GLU A 12 -11.23 -23.19 -15.62
N THR A 13 -12.41 -22.58 -15.66
CA THR A 13 -12.78 -21.46 -14.78
C THR A 13 -13.10 -21.95 -13.38
N ASN A 14 -13.75 -23.11 -13.26
CA ASN A 14 -13.93 -23.77 -11.97
C ASN A 14 -12.59 -24.20 -11.37
N ASN A 15 -11.65 -24.68 -12.20
CA ASN A 15 -10.30 -25.01 -11.77
C ASN A 15 -9.54 -23.78 -11.26
N TRP A 16 -9.62 -22.66 -11.98
CA TRP A 16 -9.04 -21.40 -11.51
C TRP A 16 -9.60 -20.98 -10.15
N PHE A 17 -10.91 -21.12 -9.95
CA PHE A 17 -11.55 -20.81 -8.68
C PHE A 17 -11.09 -21.74 -7.55
N LYS A 18 -10.99 -23.06 -7.81
CA LYS A 18 -10.40 -24.03 -6.86
C LYS A 18 -8.97 -23.66 -6.49
N ALA A 19 -8.15 -23.27 -7.47
CA ALA A 19 -6.79 -22.82 -7.25
C ALA A 19 -6.74 -21.55 -6.37
N TRP A 20 -7.64 -20.59 -6.60
CA TRP A 20 -7.74 -19.38 -5.78
C TRP A 20 -8.09 -19.70 -4.33
N ILE A 21 -9.03 -20.62 -4.09
CA ILE A 21 -9.39 -21.07 -2.74
C ILE A 21 -8.21 -21.80 -2.09
N ALA A 22 -7.54 -22.66 -2.83
CA ALA A 22 -6.36 -23.37 -2.34
C ALA A 22 -5.27 -22.42 -1.84
N LEU A 23 -5.06 -21.27 -2.51
CA LEU A 23 -4.13 -20.24 -2.06
C LEU A 23 -4.57 -19.57 -0.74
N ASN A 24 -5.87 -19.32 -0.55
CA ASN A 24 -6.38 -18.77 0.71
C ASN A 24 -6.27 -19.77 1.86
N VAL A 25 -6.65 -21.03 1.62
CA VAL A 25 -6.49 -22.13 2.58
C VAL A 25 -5.02 -22.26 3.01
N MET A 26 -4.09 -22.19 2.05
CA MET A 26 -2.66 -22.21 2.36
C MET A 26 -2.25 -21.01 3.20
N LYS A 27 -2.68 -19.80 2.83
CA LYS A 27 -2.36 -18.57 3.58
C LYS A 27 -2.84 -18.68 5.02
N GLU A 28 -4.05 -19.17 5.25
CA GLU A 28 -4.60 -19.39 6.59
C GLU A 28 -3.77 -20.41 7.37
N GLY A 29 -3.46 -21.56 6.76
CA GLY A 29 -2.65 -22.61 7.39
C GLY A 29 -1.24 -22.17 7.79
N LEU A 30 -0.64 -21.22 7.06
CA LEU A 30 0.69 -20.69 7.35
C LEU A 30 0.68 -19.49 8.31
N THR A 31 -0.47 -18.87 8.57
CA THR A 31 -0.53 -17.58 9.27
C THR A 31 -0.04 -17.69 10.72
N ASN A 32 -0.47 -18.70 11.47
CA ASN A 32 -0.10 -18.87 12.87
C ASN A 32 1.39 -19.19 13.02
N PHE A 33 1.91 -20.08 12.17
CA PHE A 33 3.34 -20.36 12.07
C PHE A 33 4.15 -19.08 11.83
N VAL A 34 3.78 -18.26 10.83
CA VAL A 34 4.50 -17.01 10.54
C VAL A 34 4.43 -16.02 11.69
N VAL A 35 3.28 -15.89 12.35
CA VAL A 35 3.14 -15.03 13.54
C VAL A 35 4.04 -15.50 14.68
N SER A 36 4.07 -16.82 14.95
CA SER A 36 4.92 -17.41 15.99
C SER A 36 6.39 -17.15 15.71
N GLU A 37 6.85 -17.47 14.50
CA GLU A 37 8.26 -17.33 14.14
C GLU A 37 8.70 -15.86 14.03
N LEU A 38 7.82 -14.94 13.62
CA LEU A 38 8.13 -13.51 13.69
C LEU A 38 8.36 -13.03 15.13
N LYS A 39 7.68 -13.60 16.13
CA LYS A 39 7.96 -13.31 17.55
C LYS A 39 9.33 -13.83 17.98
N ASN A 40 9.75 -15.00 17.49
CA ASN A 40 11.09 -15.54 17.72
C ASN A 40 12.16 -14.63 17.09
N VAL A 41 11.95 -14.22 15.83
CA VAL A 41 12.82 -13.26 15.13
C VAL A 41 12.91 -11.94 15.88
N HIS A 42 11.78 -11.38 16.30
CA HIS A 42 11.72 -10.12 17.05
C HIS A 42 12.49 -10.23 18.38
N SER A 43 12.34 -11.34 19.10
CA SER A 43 13.07 -11.59 20.36
C SER A 43 14.59 -11.67 20.16
N ALA A 44 15.04 -12.13 18.98
CA ALA A 44 16.47 -12.23 18.64
C ALA A 44 17.08 -10.93 18.09
N ILE A 45 16.27 -9.97 17.61
CA ILE A 45 16.77 -8.75 16.95
C ILE A 45 17.34 -7.71 17.92
N GLY A 46 17.02 -7.82 19.22
CA GLY A 46 17.67 -7.07 20.30
C GLY A 46 16.85 -5.91 20.88
N ILE A 47 17.44 -5.16 21.81
CA ILE A 47 16.77 -4.10 22.58
C ILE A 47 17.19 -2.72 22.05
N SER A 48 16.30 -1.73 22.09
CA SER A 48 16.65 -0.32 21.87
C SER A 48 17.53 0.24 23.00
N CYS A 49 18.30 1.30 22.75
CA CYS A 49 19.08 1.95 23.82
C CYS A 49 18.24 2.79 24.80
N GLY A 50 16.92 2.94 24.58
CA GLY A 50 16.03 3.79 25.40
C GLY A 50 16.25 5.31 25.29
N GLN A 51 17.38 5.76 24.73
CA GLN A 51 17.78 7.17 24.65
C GLN A 51 17.73 7.73 23.21
N CYS A 52 17.58 6.88 22.20
CA CYS A 52 17.49 7.28 20.81
C CYS A 52 16.08 7.00 20.26
N SER A 53 15.57 7.93 19.44
CA SER A 53 14.40 7.65 18.62
C SER A 53 14.81 6.71 17.47
N ILE A 54 14.37 5.45 17.52
CA ILE A 54 14.62 4.45 16.46
C ILE A 54 14.08 4.93 15.09
N ALA A 55 13.08 5.81 15.07
CA ALA A 55 12.58 6.44 13.83
C ALA A 55 13.69 7.05 12.97
N ASN A 56 14.74 7.55 13.61
CA ASN A 56 15.89 8.18 12.96
C ASN A 56 16.85 7.19 12.26
N LEU A 57 16.71 5.87 12.51
CA LEU A 57 17.54 4.83 11.89
C LEU A 57 17.09 4.44 10.48
N MET A 58 15.89 4.86 10.08
CA MET A 58 15.34 4.57 8.77
C MET A 58 16.35 4.94 7.69
N PRO A 59 16.93 3.97 6.95
CA PRO A 59 17.79 4.32 5.83
C PRO A 59 16.95 5.09 4.81
N CYS A 60 17.54 6.15 4.23
CA CYS A 60 16.88 6.96 3.21
C CYS A 60 16.16 6.02 2.20
N PRO A 61 14.82 6.06 2.12
CA PRO A 61 14.07 4.99 1.46
C PRO A 61 14.51 4.92 0.00
N THR A 62 14.89 3.72 -0.44
CA THR A 62 15.69 3.29 -1.64
C THR A 62 15.41 3.90 -3.03
N ARG A 63 14.67 5.01 -3.16
CA ARG A 63 14.54 5.87 -4.35
C ARG A 63 15.00 7.31 -4.16
N CYS A 64 15.65 7.66 -3.05
CA CYS A 64 16.39 8.92 -3.09
C CYS A 64 17.54 8.75 -4.09
N LEU A 65 17.46 9.46 -5.22
CA LEU A 65 18.49 9.50 -6.26
C LEU A 65 19.79 10.19 -5.77
N CYS A 66 20.01 10.31 -4.46
CA CYS A 66 21.06 11.12 -3.85
C CYS A 66 22.49 10.62 -4.12
N LYS A 67 22.69 9.37 -4.58
CA LYS A 67 23.98 8.95 -5.16
C LYS A 67 24.25 9.54 -6.55
N LYS A 68 23.22 9.97 -7.30
CA LYS A 68 23.30 10.49 -8.68
C LYS A 68 22.89 11.96 -8.85
N ARG A 69 22.20 12.57 -7.88
CA ARG A 69 21.87 14.00 -7.87
C ARG A 69 22.02 14.57 -6.45
N LYS A 70 22.97 15.50 -6.33
CA LYS A 70 23.08 16.57 -5.34
C LYS A 70 22.51 16.24 -3.94
N PRO A 71 23.37 15.81 -2.97
CA PRO A 71 22.95 15.31 -1.65
C PRO A 71 22.14 16.28 -0.77
N TYR A 72 22.08 17.56 -1.12
CA TYR A 72 21.50 18.65 -0.32
C TYR A 72 19.99 18.90 -0.49
N THR A 73 19.26 18.10 -1.27
CA THR A 73 17.80 18.27 -1.46
C THR A 73 16.95 17.24 -0.72
N CYS A 74 17.57 16.30 0.00
CA CYS A 74 16.84 15.33 0.81
C CYS A 74 16.79 15.85 2.25
N THR A 75 15.59 16.09 2.79
CA THR A 75 15.40 16.51 4.18
C THR A 75 16.08 15.59 5.18
N PHE A 76 16.26 14.31 4.83
CA PHE A 76 17.01 13.29 5.60
C PHE A 76 18.53 13.50 5.66
N HIS A 77 19.14 14.14 4.65
CA HIS A 77 20.58 14.44 4.62
C HIS A 77 20.91 15.88 5.05
N THR A 78 19.92 16.77 5.08
CA THR A 78 20.07 18.16 5.53
C THR A 78 19.88 18.32 7.04
N SER A 79 19.10 17.44 7.68
CA SER A 79 19.17 17.25 9.13
C SER A 79 20.41 16.41 9.44
N GLN A 80 21.22 16.86 10.40
CA GLN A 80 22.42 16.15 10.86
C GLN A 80 22.13 14.65 10.96
N LEU A 81 22.91 13.83 10.25
CA LEU A 81 22.87 12.36 10.40
C LEU A 81 22.80 12.05 11.91
N PRO A 82 21.76 11.35 12.38
CA PRO A 82 21.66 11.00 13.78
C PRO A 82 22.96 10.29 14.19
N LYS A 83 23.61 10.76 15.26
CA LYS A 83 24.83 10.14 15.78
C LYS A 83 24.60 8.62 15.87
N SER A 84 25.49 7.85 15.26
CA SER A 84 25.42 6.38 15.12
C SER A 84 25.32 5.72 16.50
N CYS A 85 24.10 5.38 16.91
CA CYS A 85 23.89 4.64 18.14
C CYS A 85 24.16 3.17 17.87
N GLN A 86 25.26 2.65 18.42
CA GLN A 86 25.69 1.27 18.19
C GLN A 86 24.60 0.23 18.51
N THR A 87 23.81 0.45 19.55
CA THR A 87 22.72 -0.47 19.95
C THR A 87 21.56 -0.45 18.95
N CYS A 88 21.14 0.74 18.54
CA CYS A 88 20.08 0.92 17.56
C CYS A 88 20.51 0.45 16.16
N ASP A 89 21.76 0.70 15.77
CA ASP A 89 22.34 0.21 14.51
C ASP A 89 22.37 -1.33 14.46
N LYS A 90 22.56 -2.02 15.59
CA LYS A 90 22.46 -3.49 15.66
C LYS A 90 21.08 -4.00 15.28
N VAL A 91 19.99 -3.36 15.72
CA VAL A 91 18.62 -3.75 15.32
C VAL A 91 18.47 -3.74 13.80
N LYS A 92 18.90 -2.65 13.16
CA LYS A 92 18.89 -2.50 11.70
C LYS A 92 19.80 -3.51 11.01
N GLN A 93 21.01 -3.74 11.52
CA GLN A 93 21.95 -4.71 10.99
C GLN A 93 21.39 -6.14 11.08
N ASN A 94 20.72 -6.48 12.17
CA ASN A 94 20.09 -7.78 12.38
C ASN A 94 18.92 -8.00 11.41
N ILE A 95 18.03 -7.02 11.24
CA ILE A 95 16.96 -7.09 10.21
C ILE A 95 17.56 -7.25 8.81
N THR A 96 18.65 -6.52 8.52
CA THR A 96 19.32 -6.58 7.22
C THR A 96 19.99 -7.94 6.99
N SER A 97 20.70 -8.47 7.99
CA SER A 97 21.45 -9.72 7.89
C SER A 97 20.53 -10.93 7.76
N LEU A 98 19.34 -10.88 8.35
CA LEU A 98 18.29 -11.88 8.18
C LEU A 98 17.60 -11.79 6.83
N HIS A 99 17.73 -10.70 6.07
CA HIS A 99 17.15 -10.63 4.73
C HIS A 99 18.01 -11.37 3.70
N ARG A 100 17.39 -12.22 2.87
CA ARG A 100 18.07 -13.06 1.87
C ARG A 100 19.05 -12.28 1.00
N TYR A 101 18.61 -11.12 0.51
CA TYR A 101 19.39 -10.23 -0.36
C TYR A 101 19.98 -9.00 0.34
N ASN A 102 19.96 -8.94 1.68
CA ASN A 102 20.37 -7.76 2.46
C ASN A 102 19.69 -6.46 2.00
N CYS A 103 18.46 -6.54 1.49
CA CYS A 103 17.71 -5.40 0.96
C CYS A 103 16.28 -5.38 1.52
N PRO A 104 16.11 -5.12 2.82
CA PRO A 104 14.78 -5.08 3.42
C PRO A 104 13.92 -3.95 2.86
N SER A 105 12.62 -4.17 2.79
CA SER A 105 11.60 -3.24 2.32
C SER A 105 11.23 -2.21 3.40
N TRP A 106 12.20 -1.38 3.75
CA TRP A 106 12.07 -0.38 4.84
C TRP A 106 10.82 0.49 4.71
N ARG A 107 10.39 0.81 3.48
CA ARG A 107 9.22 1.67 3.19
C ARG A 107 7.91 1.13 3.73
N ASN A 108 7.78 -0.18 3.89
CA ASN A 108 6.57 -0.78 4.43
C ASN A 108 6.49 -0.62 5.95
N SER A 109 7.62 -0.40 6.62
CA SER A 109 7.76 -0.57 8.05
C SER A 109 7.99 0.75 8.78
N LYS A 110 7.48 0.82 10.02
CA LYS A 110 7.66 1.93 10.95
C LYS A 110 8.77 1.59 11.93
N ALA A 111 9.94 2.20 11.77
CA ALA A 111 11.12 1.89 12.58
C ALA A 111 10.89 2.11 14.08
N GLU A 112 10.10 3.12 14.46
CA GLU A 112 9.71 3.39 15.84
C GLU A 112 9.00 2.21 16.53
N ARG A 113 8.49 1.25 15.75
CA ARG A 113 7.79 0.06 16.25
C ARG A 113 8.59 -1.24 16.13
N TRP A 114 9.82 -1.23 15.60
CA TRP A 114 10.62 -2.46 15.43
C TRP A 114 10.91 -3.21 16.73
N VAL A 115 10.92 -2.53 17.88
CA VAL A 115 11.19 -3.17 19.19
C VAL A 115 9.93 -3.50 19.98
N THR A 116 8.76 -3.09 19.49
CA THR A 116 7.47 -3.30 20.16
C THR A 116 6.52 -4.16 19.35
N ASP A 117 6.66 -4.20 18.04
CA ASP A 117 5.76 -4.90 17.13
C ASP A 117 6.55 -5.83 16.17
N PRO A 118 6.46 -7.17 16.39
CA PRO A 118 7.04 -8.16 15.48
C PRO A 118 6.57 -8.02 14.03
N TRP A 119 5.36 -7.52 13.79
CA TRP A 119 4.84 -7.36 12.43
C TRP A 119 5.59 -6.27 11.65
N GLU A 120 6.04 -5.22 12.32
CA GLU A 120 6.80 -4.15 11.66
C GLU A 120 8.15 -4.69 11.18
N ILE A 121 8.74 -5.65 11.89
CA ILE A 121 9.90 -6.42 11.38
C ILE A 121 9.48 -7.28 10.17
N GLY A 122 8.35 -7.99 10.26
CA GLY A 122 7.80 -8.80 9.16
C GLY A 122 7.64 -8.01 7.85
N LYS A 123 7.15 -6.77 7.93
CA LYS A 123 6.99 -5.87 6.77
C LYS A 123 8.29 -5.58 6.01
N CYS A 124 9.44 -5.69 6.69
CA CYS A 124 10.74 -5.52 6.07
C CYS A 124 11.10 -6.65 5.08
N TYR A 125 10.39 -7.78 5.11
CA TYR A 125 10.60 -8.92 4.19
C TYR A 125 9.52 -9.03 3.10
N LEU A 126 8.57 -8.10 3.08
CA LEU A 126 7.52 -8.03 2.06
C LEU A 126 8.02 -7.35 0.78
N PRO A 127 7.28 -7.48 -0.35
CA PRO A 127 7.54 -6.67 -1.55
C PRO A 127 7.56 -5.16 -1.23
N PRO A 128 8.35 -4.35 -1.95
CA PRO A 128 8.67 -2.97 -1.54
C PRO A 128 7.50 -1.97 -1.57
N ASP A 129 6.38 -2.32 -2.20
CA ASP A 129 5.21 -1.47 -2.37
C ASP A 129 3.95 -2.26 -2.01
N GLY A 130 2.93 -1.59 -1.44
CA GLY A 130 1.59 -2.16 -1.21
C GLY A 130 1.31 -2.71 0.20
N TYR A 131 2.26 -2.65 1.12
CA TYR A 131 2.12 -3.26 2.46
C TYR A 131 2.30 -2.30 3.64
N SER A 132 2.44 -0.99 3.40
CA SER A 132 2.61 0.00 4.47
C SER A 132 1.42 0.03 5.43
N ASP A 133 0.22 -0.12 4.89
CA ASP A 133 -1.04 0.07 5.63
C ASP A 133 -1.61 -1.23 6.20
N VAL A 134 -0.99 -2.38 5.91
CA VAL A 134 -1.42 -3.69 6.43
C VAL A 134 -1.09 -3.81 7.91
N SER A 135 -2.06 -4.13 8.77
CA SER A 135 -1.89 -4.07 10.24
C SER A 135 -1.32 -5.35 10.86
N SER A 136 -1.44 -6.48 10.18
CA SER A 136 -1.09 -7.79 10.73
C SER A 136 -0.74 -8.82 9.65
N VAL A 137 -0.17 -9.97 10.06
CA VAL A 137 0.05 -11.12 9.17
C VAL A 137 -1.30 -11.66 8.66
N GLN A 138 -2.32 -11.65 9.52
CA GLN A 138 -3.68 -12.09 9.21
C GLN A 138 -4.32 -11.26 8.09
N GLU A 139 -4.05 -9.95 8.05
CA GLU A 139 -4.55 -9.06 6.99
C GLU A 139 -3.70 -9.09 5.72
N SER A 140 -2.50 -9.70 5.78
CA SER A 140 -1.66 -9.87 4.61
C SER A 140 -2.27 -10.86 3.63
N ASP A 141 -2.07 -10.59 2.34
CA ASP A 141 -2.39 -11.55 1.29
C ASP A 141 -1.40 -12.72 1.29
N PHE A 142 -1.73 -13.75 0.51
CA PHE A 142 -0.85 -14.91 0.28
C PHE A 142 0.57 -14.49 -0.15
N ASN A 143 0.68 -13.50 -1.06
CA ASN A 143 1.98 -13.05 -1.54
C ASN A 143 2.85 -12.54 -0.40
N GLY A 144 2.27 -11.79 0.55
CA GLY A 144 3.02 -11.28 1.68
C GLY A 144 3.50 -12.39 2.61
N VAL A 145 2.64 -13.37 2.93
CA VAL A 145 3.02 -14.55 3.73
C VAL A 145 4.18 -15.31 3.08
N ILE A 146 4.04 -15.68 1.81
CA ILE A 146 5.08 -16.40 1.06
C ILE A 146 6.36 -15.56 0.89
N SER A 147 6.25 -14.24 0.75
CA SER A 147 7.42 -13.35 0.65
C SER A 147 8.23 -13.33 1.94
N ILE A 148 7.58 -13.38 3.11
CA ILE A 148 8.28 -13.47 4.39
C ILE A 148 9.08 -14.77 4.48
N LEU A 149 8.45 -15.90 4.15
CA LEU A 149 9.11 -17.22 4.10
C LEU A 149 10.32 -17.22 3.14
N LEU A 150 10.21 -16.55 1.99
CA LEU A 150 11.27 -16.49 0.98
C LEU A 150 12.40 -15.50 1.31
N ASN A 151 12.09 -14.36 1.91
CA ASN A 151 13.04 -13.27 2.06
C ASN A 151 13.70 -13.23 3.44
N CYS A 152 13.18 -13.95 4.44
CA CYS A 152 13.76 -14.02 5.77
C CYS A 152 14.52 -15.35 5.97
N LYS A 153 15.82 -15.26 6.26
CA LYS A 153 16.71 -16.41 6.47
C LYS A 153 16.31 -17.26 7.68
N HIS A 154 15.66 -16.67 8.69
CA HIS A 154 15.12 -17.43 9.84
C HIS A 154 14.12 -18.49 9.38
N PHE A 155 13.16 -18.11 8.53
CA PHE A 155 12.18 -19.05 7.99
C PHE A 155 12.82 -20.12 7.11
N GLN A 156 13.88 -19.76 6.39
CA GLN A 156 14.65 -20.71 5.60
C GLN A 156 15.39 -21.75 6.45
N THR A 157 15.75 -21.42 7.69
CA THR A 157 16.34 -22.40 8.62
C THR A 157 15.31 -23.29 9.30
N CYS A 158 14.04 -22.85 9.34
CA CYS A 158 12.92 -23.63 9.87
C CYS A 158 12.46 -24.69 8.85
N LEU A 159 12.30 -24.31 7.59
CA LEU A 159 11.80 -25.21 6.54
C LEU A 159 12.82 -26.28 6.13
N SER A 160 12.33 -27.43 5.63
CA SER A 160 13.20 -28.42 5.01
C SER A 160 14.05 -27.81 3.87
N PRO A 161 15.37 -28.11 3.80
CA PRO A 161 16.25 -27.57 2.76
C PRO A 161 15.77 -27.85 1.33
N THR A 162 14.98 -28.91 1.13
CA THR A 162 14.39 -29.28 -0.16
C THR A 162 13.47 -28.21 -0.74
N PHE A 163 12.90 -27.32 0.08
CA PHE A 163 12.05 -26.21 -0.40
C PHE A 163 12.84 -25.01 -0.94
N LEU A 164 14.15 -24.95 -0.65
CA LEU A 164 15.02 -23.82 -0.93
C LEU A 164 15.99 -24.09 -2.08
N THR A 165 16.18 -25.36 -2.43
CA THR A 165 17.00 -25.81 -3.56
C THR A 165 16.12 -26.25 -4.73
N PRO A 166 16.48 -25.94 -5.99
CA PRO A 166 15.78 -26.49 -7.15
C PRO A 166 16.03 -28.00 -7.28
N PRO A 167 14.99 -28.84 -7.36
CA PRO A 167 15.16 -30.25 -7.70
C PRO A 167 15.50 -30.39 -9.20
N PRO A 168 16.42 -31.27 -9.62
CA PRO A 168 16.64 -31.53 -11.04
C PRO A 168 15.37 -32.11 -11.71
N PRO A 169 14.97 -31.68 -12.93
CA PRO A 169 15.62 -30.72 -13.84
C PRO A 169 15.17 -29.26 -13.67
N ASP A 170 14.38 -28.96 -12.64
CA ASP A 170 13.76 -27.65 -12.44
C ASP A 170 14.77 -26.56 -12.10
N LYS A 171 14.52 -25.35 -12.61
CA LYS A 171 15.36 -24.16 -12.37
C LYS A 171 14.97 -23.36 -11.12
N GLN A 172 13.81 -23.66 -10.52
CA GLN A 172 13.24 -22.92 -9.40
C GLN A 172 13.07 -23.85 -8.19
N CYS A 173 13.28 -23.33 -6.98
CA CYS A 173 13.01 -24.10 -5.77
C CYS A 173 11.50 -24.19 -5.52
N PRO A 174 11.02 -25.21 -4.78
CA PRO A 174 9.58 -25.40 -4.54
C PRO A 174 8.89 -24.18 -3.92
N LEU A 175 9.53 -23.46 -3.00
CA LEU A 175 8.94 -22.26 -2.40
C LEU A 175 8.79 -21.10 -3.41
N GLU A 176 9.69 -21.00 -4.39
CA GLU A 176 9.59 -20.05 -5.49
C GLU A 176 8.48 -20.46 -6.48
N LYS A 177 8.31 -21.76 -6.72
CA LYS A 177 7.19 -22.32 -7.50
C LYS A 177 5.85 -21.98 -6.84
N ILE A 178 5.72 -22.08 -5.52
CA ILE A 178 4.52 -21.68 -4.76
C ILE A 178 4.20 -20.19 -4.97
N ARG A 179 5.22 -19.32 -4.96
CA ARG A 179 5.05 -17.91 -5.31
C ARG A 179 4.60 -17.71 -6.75
N GLN A 180 5.13 -18.49 -7.69
CA GLN A 180 4.73 -18.45 -9.10
C GLN A 180 3.26 -18.84 -9.27
N ILE A 181 2.81 -19.94 -8.65
CA ILE A 181 1.39 -20.37 -8.65
C ILE A 181 0.50 -19.21 -8.18
N GLY A 182 0.88 -18.56 -7.08
CA GLY A 182 0.15 -17.41 -6.57
C GLY A 182 0.02 -16.26 -7.58
N ARG A 183 1.07 -16.00 -8.37
CA ARG A 183 1.05 -15.00 -9.43
C ARG A 183 0.19 -15.45 -10.61
N ASP A 184 0.33 -16.70 -11.03
CA ASP A 184 -0.43 -17.26 -12.15
C ASP A 184 -1.93 -17.18 -11.86
N VAL A 185 -2.37 -17.64 -10.69
CA VAL A 185 -3.79 -17.58 -10.34
C VAL A 185 -4.33 -16.15 -10.21
N ARG A 186 -3.56 -15.21 -9.63
CA ARG A 186 -4.05 -13.83 -9.39
C ARG A 186 -3.92 -12.87 -10.58
N HIS A 187 -3.02 -13.14 -11.51
CA HIS A 187 -2.71 -12.22 -12.62
C HIS A 187 -3.07 -12.78 -14.00
N THR A 188 -3.64 -13.98 -14.05
CA THR A 188 -4.18 -14.55 -15.29
C THR A 188 -5.44 -13.80 -15.71
N ALA A 189 -5.40 -13.22 -16.91
CA ALA A 189 -6.47 -12.33 -17.41
C ALA A 189 -7.73 -13.09 -17.85
N ASP A 190 -7.61 -14.38 -18.22
CA ASP A 190 -8.72 -15.21 -18.70
C ASP A 190 -9.36 -16.07 -17.59
N CYS A 191 -8.81 -16.01 -16.36
CA CYS A 191 -9.27 -16.80 -15.20
C CYS A 191 -9.43 -18.29 -15.51
N LYS A 192 -8.45 -18.88 -16.21
CA LYS A 192 -8.45 -20.30 -16.59
C LYS A 192 -7.23 -21.03 -16.05
N VAL A 193 -7.46 -22.25 -15.57
CA VAL A 193 -6.40 -23.18 -15.14
C VAL A 193 -6.73 -24.56 -15.69
N THR A 194 -5.74 -25.20 -16.33
CA THR A 194 -5.92 -26.56 -16.87
C THR A 194 -6.03 -27.58 -15.75
N ASP A 195 -6.58 -28.77 -16.02
CA ASP A 195 -6.62 -29.85 -15.01
C ASP A 195 -5.20 -30.26 -14.56
N ALA A 196 -4.25 -30.30 -15.49
CA ALA A 196 -2.86 -30.65 -15.21
C ALA A 196 -2.21 -29.62 -14.28
N ASP A 197 -2.39 -28.33 -14.55
CA ASP A 197 -1.88 -27.26 -13.70
C ASP A 197 -2.54 -27.28 -12.33
N LEU A 198 -3.86 -27.48 -12.27
CA LEU A 198 -4.57 -27.55 -10.99
C LEU A 198 -4.03 -28.68 -10.10
N GLN A 199 -3.80 -29.87 -10.68
CA GLN A 199 -3.23 -31.00 -9.95
C GLN A 199 -1.80 -30.72 -9.47
N ASP A 200 -0.98 -30.07 -10.32
CA ASP A 200 0.37 -29.64 -9.94
C ASP A 200 0.34 -28.60 -8.82
N TYR A 201 -0.63 -27.66 -8.85
CA TYR A 201 -0.81 -26.65 -7.82
C TYR A 201 -1.15 -27.30 -6.48
N PHE A 202 -2.19 -28.15 -6.43
CA PHE A 202 -2.56 -28.85 -5.19
C PHE A 202 -1.41 -29.66 -4.61
N LYS A 203 -0.72 -30.44 -5.45
CA LYS A 203 0.45 -31.22 -5.03
C LYS A 203 1.55 -30.33 -4.45
N THR A 204 1.89 -29.24 -5.14
CA THR A 204 2.95 -28.33 -4.71
C THR A 204 2.60 -27.63 -3.39
N LEU A 205 1.35 -27.17 -3.24
CA LEU A 205 0.88 -26.48 -2.03
C LEU A 205 0.81 -27.44 -0.83
N ALA A 206 0.24 -28.64 -1.02
CA ALA A 206 0.14 -29.65 0.02
C ALA A 206 1.52 -30.09 0.55
N THR A 207 2.51 -30.20 -0.34
CA THR A 207 3.89 -30.57 0.04
C THR A 207 4.47 -29.61 1.07
N LEU A 208 4.26 -28.29 0.94
CA LEU A 208 4.75 -27.33 1.94
C LEU A 208 4.00 -27.47 3.28
N LEU A 209 2.67 -27.61 3.25
CA LEU A 209 1.88 -27.77 4.48
C LEU A 209 2.21 -29.07 5.24
N ALA A 210 2.74 -30.07 4.53
CA ALA A 210 3.22 -31.32 5.10
C ALA A 210 4.72 -31.29 5.46
N ASP A 211 5.37 -30.12 5.54
CA ASP A 211 6.78 -30.02 5.92
C ASP A 211 7.02 -30.70 7.29
N PRO A 212 7.91 -31.72 7.35
CA PRO A 212 8.07 -32.55 8.54
C PRO A 212 8.83 -31.84 9.67
N ILE A 213 9.45 -30.69 9.41
CA ILE A 213 10.30 -30.00 10.38
C ILE A 213 9.49 -28.99 11.18
N CYS A 214 8.70 -28.15 10.52
CA CYS A 214 8.05 -27.03 11.20
C CYS A 214 6.53 -27.01 11.12
N LEU A 215 5.91 -27.74 10.19
CA LEU A 215 4.46 -27.65 9.98
C LEU A 215 3.71 -28.93 10.36
N LEU A 216 4.41 -30.05 10.59
CA LEU A 216 3.82 -31.34 10.95
C LEU A 216 2.94 -31.32 12.22
N HIS A 217 3.21 -30.40 13.14
CA HIS A 217 2.47 -30.26 14.40
C HIS A 217 1.64 -28.96 14.48
N ASP A 218 1.68 -28.12 13.45
CA ASP A 218 0.85 -26.91 13.41
C ASP A 218 -0.58 -27.28 13.03
N THR A 219 -1.52 -27.07 13.95
CA THR A 219 -2.92 -27.47 13.76
C THR A 219 -3.59 -26.75 12.60
N ALA A 220 -3.21 -25.50 12.30
CA ALA A 220 -3.74 -24.76 11.17
C ALA A 220 -3.16 -25.28 9.85
N ALA A 221 -1.87 -25.65 9.82
CA ALA A 221 -1.25 -26.27 8.66
C ALA A 221 -1.84 -27.66 8.34
N ILE A 222 -2.07 -28.48 9.37
CA ILE A 222 -2.74 -29.79 9.24
C ILE A 222 -4.17 -29.63 8.72
N ASP A 223 -4.94 -28.70 9.27
CA ASP A 223 -6.30 -28.42 8.81
C ASP A 223 -6.33 -27.91 7.36
N ALA A 224 -5.41 -27.01 7.01
CA ALA A 224 -5.25 -26.53 5.65
C ALA A 224 -4.88 -27.65 4.67
N HIS A 225 -3.97 -28.56 5.06
CA HIS A 225 -3.61 -29.72 4.26
C HIS A 225 -4.82 -30.63 3.99
N ARG A 226 -5.64 -30.91 5.02
CA ARG A 226 -6.90 -31.65 4.87
C ARG A 226 -7.86 -30.95 3.92
N LYS A 227 -8.11 -29.65 4.12
CA LYS A 227 -8.99 -28.85 3.25
C LYS A 227 -8.52 -28.85 1.79
N LEU A 228 -7.22 -28.82 1.53
CA LEU A 228 -6.68 -28.95 0.17
C LEU A 228 -7.00 -30.32 -0.44
N SER A 229 -6.87 -31.40 0.33
CA SER A 229 -7.25 -32.75 -0.10
C SER A 229 -8.75 -32.85 -0.39
N ASP A 230 -9.60 -32.25 0.43
CA ASP A 230 -11.05 -32.25 0.23
C ASP A 230 -11.46 -31.44 -1.02
N LEU A 231 -10.78 -30.31 -1.26
CA LEU A 231 -10.95 -29.49 -2.48
C LEU A 231 -10.48 -30.23 -3.74
N GLN A 232 -9.42 -31.03 -3.65
CA GLN A 232 -8.90 -31.82 -4.76
C GLN A 232 -9.84 -32.97 -5.14
N ASN A 233 -10.51 -33.58 -4.15
CA ASN A 233 -11.42 -34.70 -4.33
C ASN A 233 -12.89 -34.29 -4.52
N ASP A 234 -13.15 -33.01 -4.73
CA ASP A 234 -14.51 -32.44 -4.92
C ASP A 234 -15.51 -32.77 -3.81
N GLN A 235 -15.03 -33.10 -2.59
CA GLN A 235 -15.89 -33.33 -1.42
C GLN A 235 -16.41 -32.03 -0.81
N LEU A 236 -15.77 -30.89 -1.09
CA LEU A 236 -16.42 -29.59 -0.97
C LEU A 236 -17.42 -29.44 -2.13
N THR A 237 -18.60 -29.98 -1.90
CA THR A 237 -19.78 -29.74 -2.73
C THR A 237 -19.91 -28.25 -3.06
N LEU A 238 -20.29 -27.92 -4.30
CA LEU A 238 -20.64 -26.56 -4.76
C LEU A 238 -21.58 -25.79 -3.80
N THR A 239 -22.27 -26.50 -2.90
CA THR A 239 -23.06 -25.96 -1.79
C THR A 239 -22.23 -25.25 -0.72
N GLY A 240 -21.07 -25.77 -0.30
CA GLY A 240 -20.19 -25.07 0.65
C GLY A 240 -19.54 -23.81 0.05
N LEU A 241 -19.32 -23.82 -1.26
CA LEU A 241 -18.90 -22.64 -2.03
C LEU A 241 -19.99 -21.56 -2.07
N GLY A 242 -21.26 -21.96 -2.20
CA GLY A 242 -22.39 -21.04 -2.14
C GLY A 242 -22.48 -20.30 -0.80
N GLU A 243 -22.15 -20.98 0.30
CA GLU A 243 -22.11 -20.37 1.64
C GLU A 243 -20.94 -19.41 1.80
N LEU A 244 -19.73 -19.78 1.36
CA LEU A 244 -18.57 -18.88 1.39
C LEU A 244 -18.73 -17.66 0.45
N LEU A 245 -19.34 -17.84 -0.72
CA LEU A 245 -19.69 -16.72 -1.62
C LEU A 245 -20.73 -15.81 -0.99
N LYS A 246 -21.68 -16.38 -0.23
CA LYS A 246 -22.69 -15.61 0.51
C LYS A 246 -22.06 -14.82 1.65
N GLU A 247 -21.15 -15.42 2.42
CA GLU A 247 -20.40 -14.74 3.48
C GLU A 247 -19.44 -13.67 2.93
N ALA A 248 -18.72 -13.96 1.83
CA ALA A 248 -17.87 -12.99 1.16
C ALA A 248 -18.68 -11.82 0.59
N ASN A 249 -19.86 -12.08 0.01
CA ASN A 249 -20.75 -11.03 -0.47
C ASN A 249 -21.36 -10.20 0.68
N GLN A 250 -21.71 -10.82 1.80
CA GLN A 250 -22.16 -10.11 3.00
C GLN A 250 -21.04 -9.22 3.56
N THR A 251 -19.82 -9.73 3.64
CA THR A 251 -18.63 -8.98 4.09
C THR A 251 -18.32 -7.83 3.13
N LEU A 252 -18.40 -8.05 1.81
CA LEU A 252 -18.20 -7.00 0.81
C LEU A 252 -19.30 -5.91 0.89
N THR A 253 -20.55 -6.31 1.17
CA THR A 253 -21.67 -5.37 1.35
C THR A 253 -21.46 -4.54 2.61
N HIS A 254 -21.09 -5.16 3.73
CA HIS A 254 -20.77 -4.46 4.96
C HIS A 254 -19.57 -3.51 4.79
N ALA A 255 -18.52 -3.93 4.09
CA ALA A 255 -17.37 -3.08 3.77
C ALA A 255 -17.75 -1.86 2.91
N LYS A 256 -18.67 -2.03 1.95
CA LYS A 256 -19.23 -0.91 1.16
C LYS A 256 -20.02 0.07 2.04
N GLU A 257 -20.83 -0.42 2.98
CA GLU A 257 -21.58 0.40 3.94
C GLU A 257 -20.68 1.16 4.92
N VAL A 258 -19.64 0.50 5.46
CA VAL A 258 -18.62 1.14 6.30
C VAL A 258 -17.91 2.25 5.52
N ARG A 259 -17.51 1.98 4.27
CA ARG A 259 -16.89 2.99 3.40
C ARG A 259 -17.80 4.18 3.17
N GLU A 260 -19.09 3.95 2.94
CA GLU A 260 -20.05 5.04 2.74
C GLU A 260 -20.26 5.87 4.02
N ARG A 261 -20.35 5.23 5.19
CA ARG A 261 -20.40 5.91 6.49
C ARG A 261 -19.16 6.77 6.74
N LEU A 262 -17.96 6.22 6.51
CA LEU A 262 -16.70 6.96 6.63
C LEU A 262 -16.63 8.13 5.65
N SER A 263 -17.13 7.94 4.42
CA SER A 263 -17.21 9.03 3.44
C SER A 263 -18.14 10.15 3.89
N LYS A 264 -19.30 9.82 4.48
CA LYS A 264 -20.25 10.80 5.02
C LYS A 264 -19.68 11.56 6.22
N GLU A 265 -19.01 10.85 7.13
CA GLU A 265 -18.37 11.47 8.29
C GLU A 265 -17.22 12.38 7.87
N ALA A 266 -16.37 11.95 6.95
CA ALA A 266 -15.30 12.79 6.40
C ALA A 266 -15.84 14.05 5.72
N ALA A 267 -16.95 13.95 4.98
CA ALA A 267 -17.61 15.10 4.36
C ALA A 267 -18.17 16.09 5.40
N LYS A 268 -18.73 15.57 6.50
CA LYS A 268 -19.22 16.37 7.62
C LYS A 268 -18.08 17.13 8.31
N THR A 269 -17.00 16.43 8.69
CA THR A 269 -15.82 17.06 9.31
C THR A 269 -15.20 18.12 8.40
N LEU A 270 -15.13 17.87 7.09
CA LEU A 270 -14.63 18.85 6.12
C LEU A 270 -15.53 20.09 6.06
N THR A 271 -16.85 19.90 6.08
CA THR A 271 -17.84 21.00 6.07
C THR A 271 -17.75 21.85 7.34
N GLU A 272 -17.59 21.22 8.50
CA GLU A 272 -17.40 21.91 9.79
C GLU A 272 -16.06 22.67 9.84
N GLY A 273 -14.99 22.07 9.28
CA GLY A 273 -13.70 22.73 9.11
C GLY A 273 -13.78 23.94 8.19
N LEU A 274 -14.53 23.86 7.08
CA LEU A 274 -14.73 24.98 6.15
C LEU A 274 -15.49 26.13 6.82
N LYS A 275 -16.56 25.85 7.59
CA LYS A 275 -17.28 26.88 8.36
C LYS A 275 -16.39 27.57 9.39
N THR A 276 -15.52 26.81 10.06
CA THR A 276 -14.57 27.35 11.04
C THR A 276 -13.52 28.25 10.37
N LEU A 277 -13.02 27.83 9.21
CA LEU A 277 -12.08 28.61 8.41
C LEU A 277 -12.72 29.91 7.90
N GLU A 278 -13.95 29.83 7.40
CA GLU A 278 -14.73 30.99 6.93
C GLU A 278 -14.94 32.01 8.06
N ALA A 279 -15.34 31.56 9.25
CA ALA A 279 -15.46 32.42 10.43
C ALA A 279 -14.12 33.08 10.82
N THR A 280 -13.01 32.33 10.74
CA THR A 280 -11.67 32.86 11.04
C THR A 280 -11.24 33.91 10.02
N ILE A 281 -11.51 33.67 8.73
CA ILE A 281 -11.24 34.64 7.66
C ILE A 281 -12.08 35.91 7.88
N GLN A 282 -13.36 35.77 8.21
CA GLN A 282 -14.25 36.92 8.45
C GLN A 282 -13.77 37.80 9.60
N VAL A 283 -13.33 37.19 10.71
CA VAL A 283 -12.72 37.93 11.84
C VAL A 283 -11.43 38.64 11.40
N GLY A 284 -10.59 37.97 10.60
CA GLY A 284 -9.38 38.57 10.04
C GLY A 284 -9.66 39.77 9.14
N VAL A 285 -10.66 39.67 8.26
CA VAL A 285 -11.10 40.76 7.37
C VAL A 285 -11.59 41.95 8.18
N LEU A 286 -12.43 41.73 9.20
CA LEU A 286 -12.93 42.81 10.08
C LEU A 286 -11.77 43.49 10.83
N ARG A 287 -10.78 42.73 11.29
CA ARG A 287 -9.60 43.29 11.96
C ARG A 287 -8.78 44.16 11.01
N ILE A 288 -8.52 43.67 9.80
CA ILE A 288 -7.80 44.43 8.76
C ILE A 288 -8.57 45.69 8.39
N GLN A 289 -9.89 45.62 8.25
CA GLN A 289 -10.75 46.78 7.99
C GLN A 289 -10.67 47.81 9.12
N SER A 290 -10.70 47.38 10.37
CA SER A 290 -10.52 48.29 11.52
C SER A 290 -9.15 48.95 11.50
N GLU A 291 -8.08 48.18 11.31
CA GLU A 291 -6.69 48.69 11.27
C GLU A 291 -6.46 49.66 10.10
N THR A 292 -7.06 49.38 8.94
CA THR A 292 -7.01 50.30 7.78
C THR A 292 -7.84 51.55 8.01
N MET A 293 -9.01 51.45 8.64
CA MET A 293 -9.82 52.62 9.00
C MET A 293 -9.08 53.53 9.97
N ASP A 294 -8.45 52.98 11.01
CA ASP A 294 -7.62 53.73 11.95
C ASP A 294 -6.43 54.40 11.24
N SER A 295 -5.79 53.70 10.31
CA SER A 295 -4.70 54.24 9.51
C SER A 295 -5.17 55.39 8.61
N ILE A 296 -6.34 55.26 7.96
CA ILE A 296 -6.94 56.32 7.15
C ILE A 296 -7.29 57.54 8.02
N VAL A 297 -7.82 57.34 9.23
CA VAL A 297 -8.10 58.44 10.17
C VAL A 297 -6.81 59.17 10.54
N ARG A 298 -5.73 58.44 10.86
CA ARG A 298 -4.42 59.04 11.15
C ARG A 298 -3.83 59.78 9.96
N ILE A 299 -3.96 59.23 8.74
CA ILE A 299 -3.50 59.87 7.51
C ILE A 299 -4.30 61.14 7.24
N LYS A 300 -5.63 61.12 7.42
CA LYS A 300 -6.49 62.31 7.26
C LYS A 300 -6.17 63.39 8.30
N GLN A 301 -5.89 63.01 9.55
CA GLN A 301 -5.44 63.93 10.59
C GLN A 301 -4.08 64.55 10.22
N ALA A 302 -3.12 63.74 9.78
CA ALA A 302 -1.80 64.21 9.34
C ALA A 302 -1.85 65.07 8.06
N ALA A 303 -2.78 64.78 7.14
CA ALA A 303 -3.02 65.58 5.93
C ALA A 303 -3.72 66.91 6.24
N ASN A 304 -4.48 67.00 7.33
CA ASN A 304 -5.04 68.26 7.80
C ASN A 304 -3.97 69.19 8.42
N GLU A 305 -2.82 68.64 8.80
CA GLU A 305 -1.68 69.37 9.37
C GLU A 305 -0.59 69.72 8.33
N LYS A 306 -0.64 69.16 7.12
CA LYS A 306 0.32 69.44 6.06
C LYS A 306 -0.38 69.65 4.73
N GLY A 307 -0.31 70.89 4.24
CA GLY A 307 -0.84 71.32 2.95
C GLY A 307 -0.49 70.38 1.81
N GLN A 308 -1.50 70.22 0.97
CA GLN A 308 -1.61 69.41 -0.24
C GLN A 308 -0.52 69.75 -1.25
N ASP A 309 0.42 68.84 -1.51
CA ASP A 309 1.20 68.68 -2.75
C ASP A 309 1.99 67.35 -2.67
N ASP A 310 2.19 66.66 -3.79
CA ASP A 310 3.00 65.43 -4.00
C ASP A 310 2.31 64.03 -4.02
N TYR A 311 1.01 63.91 -4.31
CA TYR A 311 0.36 62.59 -4.46
C TYR A 311 0.50 61.92 -5.85
N GLU A 312 0.98 62.60 -6.90
CA GLU A 312 0.97 62.07 -8.28
C GLU A 312 2.25 61.34 -8.74
N ARG A 313 3.12 60.87 -7.84
CA ARG A 313 4.39 60.23 -8.24
C ARG A 313 4.71 58.93 -7.50
N GLY A 314 3.86 57.90 -7.64
CA GLY A 314 4.16 56.60 -7.00
C GLY A 314 3.37 55.38 -7.48
N VAL A 315 2.49 55.49 -8.48
CA VAL A 315 1.64 54.37 -8.92
C VAL A 315 2.17 53.77 -10.23
N ALA A 316 3.34 53.13 -10.18
CA ALA A 316 3.82 52.22 -11.24
C ALA A 316 5.08 51.48 -10.78
N GLY A 317 4.96 50.42 -9.98
CA GLY A 317 6.19 49.80 -9.46
C GLY A 317 6.15 48.43 -8.80
N THR A 318 5.05 47.67 -8.80
CA THR A 318 5.11 46.34 -8.14
C THR A 318 4.05 45.36 -8.63
N MET A 319 4.10 45.00 -9.91
CA MET A 319 3.52 43.74 -10.38
C MET A 319 4.40 43.16 -11.48
N LYS A 320 5.33 42.26 -11.12
CA LYS A 320 5.77 41.10 -11.91
C LYS A 320 7.03 40.43 -11.33
N LYS A 321 6.89 39.12 -11.04
CA LYS A 321 7.80 37.98 -11.31
C LYS A 321 8.06 37.12 -10.08
N CYS A 322 7.45 35.94 -10.07
CA CYS A 322 8.04 34.70 -9.54
C CYS A 322 7.25 33.49 -10.07
N TYR A 323 7.51 33.09 -11.31
CA TYR A 323 7.30 31.70 -11.74
C TYR A 323 8.58 31.21 -12.40
N PRO A 324 9.30 30.23 -11.81
CA PRO A 324 10.46 29.64 -12.44
C PRO A 324 10.03 28.75 -13.61
N LYS A 325 10.46 29.14 -14.82
CA LYS A 325 10.51 28.28 -16.00
C LYS A 325 11.64 27.27 -15.83
N GLY A 326 11.35 26.00 -16.08
CA GLY A 326 12.37 24.95 -16.21
C GLY A 326 12.00 23.63 -15.53
N TYR A 327 10.99 22.91 -16.05
CA TYR A 327 10.75 21.52 -15.65
C TYR A 327 10.74 20.62 -16.88
N SER A 328 11.79 19.81 -16.98
CA SER A 328 11.88 18.70 -17.94
C SER A 328 10.70 17.74 -17.76
N TYR A 329 10.05 17.41 -18.87
CA TYR A 329 8.80 16.67 -18.97
C TYR A 329 8.97 15.18 -18.59
N SER A 330 8.38 14.72 -17.49
CA SER A 330 8.39 13.29 -17.12
C SER A 330 7.28 12.53 -17.87
N LYS A 331 7.46 11.22 -18.12
CA LYS A 331 6.43 10.34 -18.73
C LYS A 331 5.09 10.41 -17.96
N VAL A 332 5.15 10.58 -16.65
CA VAL A 332 3.97 10.75 -15.79
C VAL A 332 3.23 12.06 -16.07
N LYS A 333 3.94 13.16 -16.33
CA LYS A 333 3.30 14.42 -16.75
C LYS A 333 2.63 14.29 -18.11
N LYS A 334 3.26 13.58 -19.08
CA LYS A 334 2.63 13.27 -20.38
C LYS A 334 1.30 12.56 -20.22
N LEU A 335 1.30 11.50 -19.40
CA LEU A 335 0.09 10.75 -19.08
C LEU A 335 -0.94 11.65 -18.38
N GLN A 336 -0.53 12.45 -17.41
CA GLN A 336 -1.43 13.36 -16.69
C GLN A 336 -2.14 14.34 -17.63
N MET A 337 -1.44 14.94 -18.60
CA MET A 337 -2.11 15.84 -19.54
C MET A 337 -3.00 15.10 -20.53
N TRP A 338 -2.63 13.87 -20.90
CA TRP A 338 -3.53 13.02 -21.67
C TRP A 338 -4.82 12.76 -20.90
N CYS A 339 -4.73 12.43 -19.61
CA CYS A 339 -5.89 12.25 -18.75
C CYS A 339 -6.72 13.54 -18.63
N LYS A 340 -6.08 14.70 -18.41
CA LYS A 340 -6.76 16.02 -18.43
C LYS A 340 -7.56 16.24 -19.72
N LYS A 341 -6.96 15.91 -20.87
CA LYS A 341 -7.60 16.07 -22.18
C LYS A 341 -8.80 15.13 -22.35
N MET A 342 -8.70 13.90 -21.86
CA MET A 342 -9.80 12.93 -21.98
C MET A 342 -11.01 13.29 -21.12
N THR A 343 -10.77 13.92 -19.97
CA THR A 343 -11.83 14.34 -19.04
C THR A 343 -12.32 15.77 -19.25
N GLU A 344 -11.83 16.48 -20.28
CA GLU A 344 -12.25 17.86 -20.57
C GLU A 344 -13.75 17.93 -20.90
N GLY A 345 -14.48 18.81 -20.20
CA GLY A 345 -15.92 18.99 -20.36
C GLY A 345 -16.81 18.11 -19.47
N TYR A 346 -16.22 17.21 -18.67
CA TYR A 346 -16.96 16.47 -17.64
C TYR A 346 -17.12 17.33 -16.39
N ARG A 347 -18.36 17.45 -15.90
CA ARG A 347 -18.69 18.24 -14.71
C ARG A 347 -18.02 17.63 -13.47
N ASP A 348 -17.43 18.46 -12.63
CA ASP A 348 -16.80 18.07 -11.35
C ASP A 348 -15.61 17.09 -11.49
N VAL A 349 -14.97 17.04 -12.68
CA VAL A 349 -13.79 16.20 -12.94
C VAL A 349 -12.58 17.07 -13.25
N GLU A 350 -11.60 17.09 -12.33
CA GLU A 350 -10.33 17.81 -12.50
C GLU A 350 -9.10 16.94 -12.20
N VAL A 351 -8.21 16.80 -13.18
CA VAL A 351 -7.00 15.95 -13.06
C VAL A 351 -5.77 16.78 -12.68
N LEU A 352 -5.66 17.18 -11.42
CA LEU A 352 -4.53 17.95 -10.88
C LEU A 352 -3.26 17.14 -10.63
N ASP A 353 -3.40 15.84 -10.35
CA ASP A 353 -2.30 14.90 -10.16
C ASP A 353 -2.65 13.46 -10.61
N MET A 354 -1.73 12.50 -10.44
CA MET A 354 -1.93 11.09 -10.77
C MET A 354 -2.22 10.21 -9.54
N ASP A 355 -2.66 10.80 -8.43
CA ASP A 355 -2.99 10.10 -7.18
C ASP A 355 -4.33 10.59 -6.62
N ARG A 356 -4.36 11.78 -6.02
CA ARG A 356 -5.53 12.33 -5.33
C ARG A 356 -6.69 12.58 -6.28
N SER A 357 -6.43 13.05 -7.49
CA SER A 357 -7.47 13.30 -8.50
C SER A 357 -8.26 12.04 -8.89
N TRP A 358 -7.70 10.85 -8.67
CA TRP A 358 -8.29 9.58 -9.08
C TRP A 358 -9.07 8.90 -7.95
N LYS A 359 -8.96 9.39 -6.71
CA LYS A 359 -9.56 8.77 -5.52
C LYS A 359 -11.08 8.80 -5.53
N SER A 360 -11.69 9.80 -6.18
CA SER A 360 -13.15 9.87 -6.35
C SER A 360 -13.68 8.87 -7.38
N GLY A 361 -12.80 8.25 -8.17
CA GLY A 361 -13.18 7.38 -9.30
C GLY A 361 -13.75 8.12 -10.51
N LEU A 362 -14.19 9.38 -10.36
CA LEU A 362 -14.85 10.15 -11.42
C LEU A 362 -13.96 10.37 -12.65
N VAL A 363 -12.65 10.58 -12.45
CA VAL A 363 -11.68 10.70 -13.55
C VAL A 363 -11.64 9.41 -14.39
N PHE A 364 -11.71 8.25 -13.73
CA PHE A 364 -11.70 6.95 -14.42
C PHE A 364 -13.02 6.71 -15.15
N CYS A 365 -14.16 7.00 -14.51
CA CYS A 365 -15.48 6.91 -15.15
C CYS A 365 -15.59 7.84 -16.36
N ALA A 366 -15.09 9.08 -16.27
CA ALA A 366 -15.08 10.03 -17.37
C ALA A 366 -14.26 9.53 -18.57
N ILE A 367 -13.09 8.91 -18.31
CA ILE A 367 -12.27 8.31 -19.36
C ILE A 367 -12.99 7.12 -20.02
N ILE A 368 -13.61 6.22 -19.23
CA ILE A 368 -14.36 5.09 -19.79
C ILE A 368 -15.55 5.58 -20.62
N HIS A 369 -16.38 6.47 -20.07
CA HIS A 369 -17.53 7.04 -20.77
C HIS A 369 -17.11 7.72 -22.08
N ARG A 370 -15.92 8.34 -22.14
CA ARG A 370 -15.41 8.97 -23.37
C ARG A 370 -15.18 7.96 -24.50
N PHE A 371 -14.67 6.76 -24.19
CA PHE A 371 -14.37 5.73 -25.18
C PHE A 371 -15.52 4.74 -25.41
N ARG A 372 -16.34 4.53 -24.38
CA ARG A 372 -17.45 3.57 -24.32
C ARG A 372 -18.62 4.16 -23.53
N PRO A 373 -19.35 5.12 -24.13
CA PRO A 373 -20.51 5.76 -23.49
C PRO A 373 -21.68 4.78 -23.29
N ASP A 374 -21.62 3.58 -23.85
CA ASP A 374 -22.62 2.52 -23.70
C ASP A 374 -22.53 1.77 -22.37
N LEU A 375 -21.45 1.93 -21.61
CA LEU A 375 -21.20 1.22 -20.35
C LEU A 375 -21.64 1.98 -19.10
N MET A 376 -22.01 3.25 -19.22
CA MET A 376 -22.39 4.16 -18.13
C MET A 376 -23.45 5.13 -18.62
#